data_AF-Q8E2Y6-F1
#
_entry.id   AF-Q8E2Y6-F1
#
_cell.length_a   1.000
_cell.length_b   1.000
_cell.length_c   1.000
_cell.angle_alpha   90.00
_cell.angle_beta   90.00
_cell.angle_gamma   90.00
#
_symmetry.space_group_name_H-M   'P 1'
#
loop_
_entity.id
_entity.type
_entity.pdbx_description
1 polymer ?
#
loop_
_entity_poly.entity_id
_entity_poly.type
_entity_poly.pdbx_seq_one_letter_code
_entity_poly.pdbx_strand_id
1 'polypeptide(L)'
;MTEEQEYKQYIYNNLIIQICESLNICSREFFIIKYNLSLDEINHINNVFKEIVTKNILDYTIFKNKIQEGIPRFNSNDVFQTLLESYKSHQPIAQKILQMVCKLW
;
A
#
# COMPACT_ATOMS: atom_id res chain seq x y z
N MET A 1 15.40 -16.51 -11.87
CA MET A 1 16.60 -15.79 -11.39
C MET A 1 17.60 -16.81 -10.90
N THR A 2 18.86 -16.42 -10.72
CA THR A 2 19.83 -17.25 -9.97
C THR A 2 19.69 -16.98 -8.48
N GLU A 3 20.06 -17.93 -7.61
CA GLU A 3 20.02 -17.77 -6.15
C GLU A 3 20.83 -16.54 -5.68
N GLU A 4 21.96 -16.26 -6.33
CA GLU A 4 22.80 -15.10 -6.03
C GLU A 4 22.08 -13.76 -6.32
N GLN A 5 21.30 -13.70 -7.41
CA GLN A 5 20.53 -12.51 -7.77
C GLN A 5 19.39 -12.26 -6.77
N GLU A 6 18.71 -13.31 -6.32
CA GLU A 6 17.66 -13.22 -5.31
C GLU A 6 18.23 -12.72 -3.98
N TYR A 7 19.38 -13.24 -3.57
CA TYR A 7 20.06 -12.78 -2.36
C TYR A 7 20.50 -11.31 -2.44
N LYS A 8 21.08 -10.89 -3.57
CA LYS A 8 21.43 -9.47 -3.80
C LYS A 8 20.20 -8.57 -3.75
N GLN A 9 19.11 -8.98 -4.39
CA GLN A 9 17.86 -8.23 -4.37
C GLN A 9 17.30 -8.10 -2.94
N TYR A 10 17.34 -9.17 -2.15
CA TYR A 10 16.96 -9.14 -0.74
C TYR A 10 17.78 -8.10 0.06
N ILE A 11 19.11 -8.07 -0.11
CA ILE A 11 19.97 -7.09 0.57
C ILE A 11 19.57 -5.66 0.17
N TYR A 12 19.43 -5.40 -1.14
CA TYR A 12 19.11 -4.06 -1.62
C TYR A 12 17.72 -3.59 -1.15
N ASN A 13 16.72 -4.47 -1.18
CA ASN A 13 15.38 -4.14 -0.69
C ASN A 13 15.40 -3.75 0.79
N ASN A 14 16.11 -4.51 1.63
CA ASN A 14 16.22 -4.19 3.06
C ASN A 14 16.95 -2.88 3.31
N LEU A 15 18.02 -2.59 2.56
CA LEU A 15 18.73 -1.32 2.68
C LEU A 15 17.83 -0.13 2.29
N ILE A 16 17.06 -0.26 1.21
CA ILE A 16 16.10 0.76 0.77
C ILE A 16 15.04 0.98 1.86
N ILE A 17 14.47 -0.09 2.41
CA ILE A 17 13.49 -0.01 3.51
C ILE A 17 14.08 0.76 4.69
N GLN A 18 15.29 0.41 5.14
CA GLN A 18 15.95 1.07 6.27
C GLN A 18 16.19 2.56 6.02
N ILE A 19 16.65 2.92 4.82
CA ILE A 19 16.86 4.33 4.44
C ILE A 19 15.53 5.09 4.45
N CYS A 20 14.49 4.54 3.83
CA CYS A 20 13.16 5.15 3.80
C CYS A 20 12.60 5.35 5.20
N GLU A 21 12.72 4.36 6.09
CA GLU A 21 12.28 4.46 7.48
C GLU A 21 13.08 5.53 8.25
N SER A 22 14.41 5.59 8.07
CA SER A 22 15.25 6.60 8.72
C SER A 22 14.94 8.03 8.30
N LEU A 23 14.44 8.21 7.07
CA LEU A 23 14.09 9.50 6.48
C LEU A 23 12.59 9.81 6.56
N ASN A 24 11.79 8.95 7.20
CA ASN A 24 10.32 9.04 7.22
C ASN A 24 9.68 9.17 5.82
N ILE A 25 10.24 8.47 4.83
CA ILE A 25 9.72 8.42 3.46
C ILE A 25 8.63 7.36 3.38
N CYS A 26 7.39 7.78 3.16
CA CYS A 26 6.25 6.92 2.91
C CYS A 26 5.77 7.11 1.46
N SER A 27 6.40 6.40 0.52
CA SER A 27 6.05 6.40 -0.91
C SER A 27 5.40 5.09 -1.33
N ARG A 28 4.73 5.09 -2.49
CA ARG A 28 4.15 3.87 -3.10
C ARG A 28 5.23 2.81 -3.33
N GLU A 29 6.40 3.20 -3.81
CA GLU A 29 7.51 2.29 -4.11
C GLU A 29 8.04 1.66 -2.83
N PHE A 30 8.18 2.46 -1.76
CA PHE A 30 8.51 1.96 -0.44
C PHE A 30 7.49 0.92 0.05
N PHE A 31 6.19 1.22 -0.08
CA PHE A 31 5.13 0.30 0.32
C PHE A 31 5.20 -1.03 -0.44
N ILE A 32 5.38 -0.96 -1.76
CA ILE A 32 5.51 -2.15 -2.62
C ILE A 32 6.68 -3.03 -2.17
N ILE A 33 7.85 -2.43 -1.91
CA ILE A 33 9.06 -3.15 -1.49
C ILE A 33 8.87 -3.71 -0.07
N LYS A 34 8.38 -2.90 0.88
CA LYS A 34 8.18 -3.29 2.28
C LYS A 34 7.23 -4.47 2.45
N TYR A 35 6.17 -4.53 1.65
CA TYR A 35 5.18 -5.61 1.70
C TYR A 35 5.40 -6.71 0.65
N ASN A 36 6.54 -6.65 -0.08
CA ASN A 36 6.93 -7.58 -1.13
C ASN A 36 5.78 -7.91 -2.08
N LEU A 37 5.15 -6.87 -2.64
CA LEU A 37 3.94 -7.04 -3.45
C LEU A 37 4.28 -7.63 -4.82
N SER A 38 3.47 -8.61 -5.24
CA SER A 38 3.51 -9.11 -6.62
C SER A 38 2.87 -8.11 -7.59
N LEU A 39 3.09 -8.30 -8.89
CA LEU A 39 2.45 -7.48 -9.91
C LEU A 39 0.92 -7.58 -9.86
N ASP A 40 0.39 -8.77 -9.59
CA ASP A 40 -1.06 -9.00 -9.48
C ASP A 40 -1.66 -8.24 -8.31
N GLU A 41 -0.96 -8.19 -7.18
CA GLU A 41 -1.38 -7.45 -5.99
C GLU A 41 -1.34 -5.94 -6.21
N ILE A 42 -0.30 -5.45 -6.89
CA ILE A 42 -0.20 -4.04 -7.28
C ILE A 42 -1.38 -3.68 -8.21
N ASN A 43 -1.67 -4.54 -9.19
CA ASN A 43 -2.80 -4.34 -10.11
C ASN A 43 -4.14 -4.39 -9.39
N HIS A 44 -4.30 -5.29 -8.41
CA HIS A 44 -5.49 -5.36 -7.57
C HIS A 44 -5.71 -4.05 -6.81
N ILE A 45 -4.68 -3.54 -6.11
CA ILE A 45 -4.75 -2.26 -5.39
C ILE A 45 -5.16 -1.12 -6.34
N ASN A 46 -4.54 -1.05 -7.52
CA ASN A 46 -4.86 -0.04 -8.53
C ASN A 46 -6.32 -0.13 -9.00
N ASN A 47 -6.82 -1.34 -9.21
CA ASN A 47 -8.21 -1.58 -9.62
C ASN A 47 -9.22 -1.21 -8.51
N VAL A 48 -8.90 -1.51 -7.25
CA VAL A 48 -9.72 -1.09 -6.11
C VAL A 48 -9.79 0.43 -6.04
N PHE A 49 -8.65 1.14 -6.16
CA PHE A 49 -8.66 2.61 -6.21
C PHE A 49 -9.50 3.15 -7.38
N LYS A 50 -9.36 2.55 -8.57
CA LYS A 50 -10.18 2.92 -9.75
C LYS A 50 -11.67 2.71 -9.49
N GLU A 51 -12.06 1.60 -8.87
CA GLU A 51 -13.46 1.33 -8.53
C GLU A 51 -14.01 2.34 -7.52
N ILE A 52 -13.26 2.63 -6.45
CA ILE A 52 -13.65 3.60 -5.43
C ILE A 52 -13.85 4.99 -6.05
N VAL A 53 -12.95 5.43 -6.93
CA VAL A 53 -13.08 6.71 -7.64
C VAL A 53 -14.30 6.73 -8.55
N THR A 54 -14.46 5.69 -9.39
CA THR A 54 -15.55 5.66 -10.39
C THR A 54 -16.93 5.55 -9.76
N LYS A 55 -17.05 4.85 -8.64
CA LYS A 55 -18.31 4.70 -7.89
C LYS A 55 -18.50 5.75 -6.80
N ASN A 56 -17.54 6.66 -6.60
CA ASN A 56 -17.52 7.67 -5.54
C ASN A 56 -17.77 7.09 -4.14
N ILE A 57 -17.15 5.94 -3.84
CA ILE A 57 -17.33 5.24 -2.55
C ILE A 57 -16.28 5.77 -1.57
N LEU A 58 -16.68 6.70 -0.72
CA LEU A 58 -15.83 7.22 0.36
C LEU A 58 -16.16 6.48 1.66
N ASP A 59 -15.73 5.22 1.76
CA ASP A 59 -15.92 4.40 2.95
C ASP A 59 -14.66 3.55 3.20
N TYR A 60 -14.06 3.72 4.38
CA TYR A 60 -12.83 3.02 4.76
C TYR A 60 -13.03 1.51 4.94
N THR A 61 -14.17 1.08 5.48
CA THR A 61 -14.47 -0.34 5.71
C THR A 61 -14.63 -1.06 4.38
N ILE A 62 -15.35 -0.46 3.43
CA ILE A 62 -15.52 -1.02 2.08
C ILE A 62 -14.16 -1.09 1.37
N PHE A 63 -13.36 -0.02 1.45
CA PHE A 63 -12.01 0.00 0.88
C PHE A 63 -11.14 -1.13 1.43
N LYS A 64 -11.08 -1.26 2.76
CA LYS A 64 -10.31 -2.29 3.46
C LYS A 64 -10.73 -3.69 3.01
N ASN A 65 -12.03 -3.98 3.01
CA ASN A 65 -12.56 -5.29 2.63
C ASN A 65 -12.16 -5.65 1.19
N LYS A 66 -12.31 -4.71 0.24
CA LYS A 66 -11.94 -4.92 -1.17
C LYS A 66 -10.44 -5.18 -1.36
N ILE A 67 -9.58 -4.45 -0.65
CA ILE A 67 -8.14 -4.73 -0.70
C ILE A 67 -7.85 -6.12 -0.13
N GLN A 68 -8.45 -6.47 1.01
CA GLN A 68 -8.24 -7.74 1.70
C GLN A 68 -8.75 -8.96 0.90
N GLU A 69 -9.78 -8.81 0.06
CA GLU A 69 -10.25 -9.86 -0.86
C GLU A 69 -9.16 -10.35 -1.82
N GLY A 70 -8.31 -9.44 -2.33
CA GLY A 70 -7.20 -9.77 -3.22
C GLY A 70 -5.86 -9.95 -2.50
N ILE A 71 -5.73 -9.45 -1.28
CA ILE A 71 -4.50 -9.54 -0.47
C ILE A 71 -4.86 -9.95 0.98
N PRO A 72 -5.21 -11.22 1.24
CA PRO A 72 -5.70 -11.65 2.56
C PRO A 72 -4.71 -11.46 3.71
N ARG A 73 -3.41 -11.36 3.40
CA ARG A 73 -2.35 -11.12 4.41
C ARG A 73 -2.41 -9.70 5.01
N PHE A 74 -3.11 -8.76 4.38
CA PHE A 74 -3.34 -7.44 4.95
C PHE A 74 -4.48 -7.53 5.96
N ASN A 75 -4.13 -7.65 7.25
CA ASN A 75 -5.09 -7.91 8.32
C ASN A 75 -5.09 -6.86 9.45
N SER A 76 -4.09 -5.97 9.51
CA SER A 76 -4.02 -4.90 10.50
C SER A 76 -4.38 -3.55 9.91
N ASN A 77 -5.01 -2.68 10.72
CA ASN A 77 -5.36 -1.32 10.29
C ASN A 77 -4.13 -0.49 9.90
N ASP A 78 -3.00 -0.71 10.57
CA ASP A 78 -1.74 0.00 10.30
C ASP A 78 -1.27 -0.20 8.85
N VAL A 79 -1.45 -1.40 8.28
CA VAL A 79 -1.12 -1.68 6.87
C VAL A 79 -1.98 -0.84 5.94
N PHE A 80 -3.29 -0.74 6.21
CA PHE A 80 -4.20 0.05 5.37
C PHE A 80 -3.97 1.55 5.50
N GLN A 81 -3.64 2.04 6.71
CA GLN A 81 -3.24 3.43 6.90
C GLN A 81 -1.95 3.73 6.14
N THR A 82 -0.93 2.89 6.27
CA THR A 82 0.34 3.02 5.53
C THR A 82 0.11 2.97 4.01
N LEU A 83 -0.80 2.11 3.54
CA LEU A 83 -1.19 2.04 2.13
C LEU A 83 -1.81 3.36 1.66
N LEU A 84 -2.78 3.91 2.41
CA LEU A 84 -3.43 5.17 2.04
C LEU A 84 -2.45 6.34 2.07
N GLU A 85 -1.55 6.38 3.06
CA GLU A 85 -0.51 7.40 3.17
C GLU A 85 0.49 7.34 2.00
N SER A 86 0.99 6.15 1.68
CA SER A 86 1.95 5.94 0.59
C SER A 86 1.38 6.24 -0.79
N TYR A 87 0.07 6.06 -0.98
CA TYR A 87 -0.61 6.30 -2.25
C TYR A 87 -1.15 7.73 -2.39
N LYS A 88 -1.11 8.60 -1.37
CA LYS A 88 -1.72 9.95 -1.41
C LYS A 88 -1.29 10.80 -2.62
N SER A 89 -0.02 10.72 -3.00
CA SER A 89 0.55 11.49 -4.13
C SER A 89 0.18 10.89 -5.49
N HIS A 90 -0.13 9.60 -5.53
CA HIS A 90 -0.47 8.85 -6.75
C HIS A 90 -1.98 8.78 -6.99
N GLN A 91 -2.77 8.79 -5.91
CA GLN A 91 -4.22 8.63 -5.89
C GLN A 91 -4.80 9.61 -4.86
N PRO A 92 -5.20 10.84 -5.25
CA PRO A 92 -5.71 11.84 -4.31
C PRO A 92 -6.91 11.37 -3.46
N ILE A 93 -7.67 10.39 -3.95
CA ILE A 93 -8.77 9.74 -3.21
C ILE A 93 -8.28 9.07 -1.92
N ALA A 94 -7.04 8.59 -1.88
CA ALA A 94 -6.45 7.95 -0.71
C ALA A 94 -6.40 8.89 0.49
N GLN A 95 -6.08 10.17 0.26
CA GLN A 95 -6.13 11.20 1.30
C GLN A 95 -7.55 11.41 1.85
N LYS A 96 -8.57 11.38 0.98
CA LYS A 96 -9.96 11.54 1.40
C LYS A 96 -10.43 10.38 2.28
N ILE A 97 -10.07 9.15 1.90
CA ILE A 97 -10.38 7.95 2.69
C ILE A 97 -9.65 8.01 4.05
N LEU A 98 -8.35 8.37 4.05
CA LEU A 98 -7.55 8.48 5.28
C LEU A 98 -8.14 9.49 6.27
N GLN A 99 -8.63 10.64 5.78
CA GLN A 99 -9.29 11.63 6.63
C GLN A 99 -10.55 11.10 7.33
N MET A 100 -11.25 10.11 6.76
CA MET A 100 -12.40 9.48 7.41
C MET A 100 -11.97 8.58 8.56
N VAL A 101 -10.79 7.94 8.44
CA VAL A 101 -10.19 7.15 9.53
C VAL A 101 -9.79 8.06 10.69
N CYS A 102 -9.11 9.18 10.42
CA CYS A 102 -8.66 10.10 11.47
C CYS A 102 -9.80 10.84 12.19
N LYS A 103 -11.02 10.90 11.63
CA LYS A 103 -12.20 11.50 12.27
C LYS A 103 -12.92 10.56 13.24
N LEU A 104 -12.57 9.28 13.25
CA LEU A 104 -13.17 8.26 14.11
C LEU A 104 -12.39 8.05 15.43
N TRP A 105 -11.35 8.86 15.66
CA TRP A 105 -10.50 8.90 16.86
C TRP A 105 -10.52 10.32 17.43
#